data_AF-A0A354WPV3-F1
#
_entry.id   AF-A0A354WPV3-F1
#
_cell.length_a   1.000
_cell.length_b   1.000
_cell.length_c   1.000
_cell.angle_alpha   90.00
_cell.angle_beta   90.00
_cell.angle_gamma   90.00
#
_symmetry.space_group_name_H-M   'P 1'
#
loop_
_entity.id
_entity.type
_entity.pdbx_description
1 polymer ?
#
loop_
_entity_poly.entity_id
_entity_poly.type
_entity_poly.pdbx_seq_one_letter_code
_entity_poly.pdbx_strand_id
1 'polypeptide(L)'
;MKEQILSFLPPEYPWKDRLFVFPQLDSTNNRLKVLASQGAPHGTVLIADRQTGGRGRMGRSFLSPPGVGIYMSILLRPKCAPQELMHLTCAVAAAMCRAVEHSVGLRPGIKWTNDLV
;
A
#
# COMPACT_ATOMS: atom_id res chain seq x y z
N MET A 1 8.95 -9.76 -11.47
CA MET A 1 8.20 -8.71 -10.75
C MET A 1 8.82 -8.33 -9.41
N LYS A 2 8.89 -9.20 -8.39
CA LYS A 2 9.50 -8.83 -7.09
C LYS A 2 10.93 -8.29 -7.21
N GLU A 3 11.82 -9.01 -7.91
CA GLU A 3 13.22 -8.60 -8.09
C GLU A 3 13.34 -7.27 -8.84
N GLN A 4 12.51 -7.06 -9.86
CA GLN A 4 12.45 -5.78 -10.59
C GLN A 4 12.01 -4.63 -9.68
N ILE A 5 11.00 -4.82 -8.82
CA ILE A 5 10.61 -3.79 -7.85
C ILE A 5 11.79 -3.48 -6.92
N LEU A 6 12.48 -4.51 -6.41
CA LEU A 6 13.63 -4.33 -5.53
C LEU A 6 14.79 -3.61 -6.23
N SER A 7 15.00 -3.77 -7.54
CA SER A 7 16.04 -3.04 -8.27
C SER A 7 15.79 -1.53 -8.38
N PHE A 8 14.56 -1.06 -8.18
CA PHE A 8 14.23 0.36 -8.13
C PHE A 8 14.35 0.97 -6.72
N LEU A 9 14.60 0.16 -5.70
CA LEU A 9 14.75 0.62 -4.32
C LEU A 9 16.24 0.78 -3.96
N PRO A 10 16.58 1.69 -3.02
CA PRO A 10 17.94 1.79 -2.51
C PRO A 10 18.44 0.43 -1.99
N PRO A 11 19.73 0.07 -2.18
CA PRO A 11 20.29 -1.18 -1.67
C PRO A 11 20.09 -1.39 -0.15
N GLU A 12 20.10 -0.28 0.60
CA GLU A 12 19.87 -0.20 2.05
C GLU A 12 18.39 -0.19 2.45
N TYR A 13 17.44 -0.39 1.52
CA TYR A 13 16.02 -0.38 1.83
C TYR A 13 15.69 -1.39 2.94
N PRO A 14 15.15 -0.93 4.10
CA PRO A 14 15.16 -1.70 5.34
C PRO A 14 14.22 -2.91 5.32
N TRP A 15 13.30 -2.98 4.36
CA TRP A 15 12.23 -4.00 4.32
C TRP A 15 12.24 -4.86 3.05
N LYS A 16 13.38 -4.96 2.36
CA LYS A 16 13.52 -5.77 1.13
C LYS A 16 13.06 -7.23 1.29
N ASP A 17 13.37 -7.84 2.44
CA ASP A 17 13.00 -9.22 2.75
C ASP A 17 11.54 -9.38 3.18
N ARG A 18 10.81 -8.27 3.34
CA ARG A 18 9.41 -8.20 3.81
C ARG A 18 8.45 -7.80 2.69
N LEU A 19 8.93 -7.77 1.45
CA LEU A 19 8.12 -7.54 0.26
C LEU A 19 7.63 -8.88 -0.31
N PHE A 20 6.31 -9.04 -0.39
CA PHE A 20 5.66 -10.20 -0.97
C PHE A 20 4.78 -9.76 -2.14
N VAL A 21 4.93 -10.42 -3.28
CA VAL A 21 4.21 -10.11 -4.52
C VAL A 21 3.43 -11.34 -4.95
N PHE A 22 2.14 -11.15 -5.21
CA PHE A 22 1.22 -12.22 -5.60
C PHE A 22 0.61 -11.92 -6.97
N PRO A 23 0.35 -12.94 -7.82
CA PRO A 23 -0.44 -12.73 -9.03
C PRO A 23 -1.90 -12.39 -8.68
N GLN A 24 -2.44 -12.97 -7.61
CA GLN A 24 -3.82 -12.74 -7.20
C GLN A 24 -3.98 -12.92 -5.70
N LEU A 25 -4.79 -12.07 -5.07
CA LEU A 25 -5.31 -12.24 -3.70
C LEU A 25 -6.81 -11.92 -3.67
N ASP A 26 -7.48 -12.25 -2.57
CA ASP A 26 -8.80 -11.71 -2.27
C ASP A 26 -8.70 -10.19 -2.00
N SER A 27 -7.83 -9.81 -1.07
CA SER A 27 -7.48 -8.43 -0.74
C SER A 27 -6.13 -8.42 -0.05
N THR A 28 -5.20 -7.61 -0.57
CA THR A 28 -3.91 -7.34 0.07
C THR A 28 -4.09 -6.90 1.53
N ASN A 29 -5.08 -6.07 1.81
CA ASN A 29 -5.37 -5.58 3.16
C ASN A 29 -5.90 -6.68 4.08
N ASN A 30 -6.83 -7.53 3.62
CA ASN A 30 -7.31 -8.66 4.42
C ASN A 30 -6.18 -9.64 4.73
N ARG A 31 -5.40 -10.00 3.71
CA ARG A 31 -4.26 -10.91 3.88
C ARG A 31 -3.24 -10.33 4.85
N LEU A 32 -2.95 -9.04 4.76
CA LEU A 32 -1.99 -8.39 5.64
C LEU A 32 -2.51 -8.29 7.09
N LYS A 33 -3.81 -8.12 7.31
CA LYS A 33 -4.41 -8.21 8.66
C LYS A 33 -4.21 -9.59 9.29
N VAL A 34 -4.38 -10.67 8.51
CA VAL A 34 -4.11 -12.04 8.97
C VAL A 34 -2.62 -12.21 9.33
N LEU A 35 -1.71 -11.75 8.47
CA LEU A 35 -0.28 -11.81 8.78
C LEU A 35 0.07 -10.96 10.02
N ALA A 36 -0.57 -9.80 10.18
CA ALA A 36 -0.35 -8.93 11.33
C ALA A 36 -0.78 -9.60 12.65
N SER A 37 -1.89 -10.36 12.66
CA SER A 37 -2.32 -11.13 13.83
C SER A 37 -1.42 -12.33 14.12
N GLN A 38 -0.76 -12.87 13.09
CA GLN A 38 0.26 -13.91 13.20
C GLN A 38 1.66 -13.38 13.57
N GLY A 39 1.79 -12.07 13.87
CA GLY A 39 3.04 -11.48 14.33
C GLY A 39 3.96 -10.95 13.23
N ALA A 40 3.47 -10.74 12.00
CA ALA A 40 4.29 -10.15 10.94
C ALA A 40 4.90 -8.80 11.38
N PRO A 41 6.18 -8.55 11.01
CA PRO A 41 6.91 -7.38 11.48
C PRO A 41 6.45 -6.09 10.79
N HIS A 42 6.77 -4.96 11.44
CA HIS A 42 6.67 -3.63 10.82
C HIS A 42 7.36 -3.61 9.45
N GLY A 43 6.77 -2.90 8.48
CA GLY A 43 7.31 -2.81 7.12
C GLY A 43 7.00 -4.01 6.24
N THR A 44 6.15 -4.94 6.67
CA THR A 44 5.65 -6.01 5.79
C THR A 44 4.77 -5.41 4.69
N VAL A 45 5.09 -5.71 3.43
CA VAL A 45 4.39 -5.18 2.25
C VAL A 45 3.84 -6.33 1.43
N LEU A 46 2.54 -6.27 1.13
CA LEU A 46 1.92 -7.16 0.14
C LEU A 46 1.53 -6.36 -1.08
N ILE A 47 1.88 -6.86 -2.27
CA ILE A 47 1.41 -6.38 -3.56
C ILE A 47 0.69 -7.52 -4.26
N ALA A 48 -0.43 -7.23 -4.91
CA ALA A 48 -1.10 -8.16 -5.79
C ALA A 48 -1.31 -7.52 -7.17
N ASP A 49 -1.12 -8.30 -8.24
CA ASP A 49 -1.49 -7.87 -9.59
C ASP A 49 -3.02 -7.83 -9.76
N ARG A 50 -3.76 -8.75 -9.12
CA ARG A 50 -5.23 -8.75 -9.08
C ARG A 50 -5.79 -8.91 -7.67
N GLN A 51 -6.91 -8.24 -7.37
CA GLN A 51 -7.73 -8.55 -6.19
C GLN A 51 -9.14 -8.99 -6.59
N THR A 52 -9.61 -10.13 -6.08
CA THR A 52 -10.97 -10.65 -6.35
C THR A 52 -12.03 -10.11 -5.37
N GLY A 53 -11.59 -9.61 -4.21
CA GLY A 53 -12.42 -9.07 -3.14
C GLY A 53 -11.89 -7.74 -2.61
N GLY A 54 -11.39 -6.88 -3.51
CA GLY A 54 -10.90 -5.54 -3.16
C GLY A 54 -11.97 -4.71 -2.45
N ARG A 55 -11.57 -4.03 -1.36
CA ARG A 55 -12.48 -3.27 -0.50
C ARG A 55 -12.06 -1.80 -0.40
N GLY A 56 -12.99 -0.92 -0.70
CA GLY A 56 -12.94 0.51 -0.41
C GLY A 56 -13.54 0.84 0.96
N ARG A 57 -13.70 2.14 1.21
CA ARG A 57 -14.34 2.63 2.44
C ARG A 57 -15.82 2.28 2.48
N MET A 58 -16.35 2.14 3.70
CA MET A 58 -17.79 1.92 3.95
C MET A 58 -18.36 0.71 3.19
N GLY A 59 -17.56 -0.36 3.07
CA GLY A 59 -17.97 -1.61 2.45
C GLY A 59 -18.06 -1.59 0.93
N ARG A 60 -17.69 -0.49 0.25
CA ARG A 60 -17.71 -0.41 -1.21
C ARG A 60 -16.69 -1.37 -1.82
N SER A 61 -17.02 -1.93 -2.98
CA SER A 61 -16.06 -2.70 -3.77
C SER A 61 -14.97 -1.80 -4.34
N PHE A 62 -13.75 -2.32 -4.44
CA PHE A 62 -12.63 -1.67 -5.10
C PHE A 62 -12.15 -2.55 -6.25
N LEU A 63 -12.51 -2.16 -7.48
CA LEU A 63 -12.20 -2.92 -8.69
C LEU A 63 -10.68 -3.00 -8.89
N SER A 64 -10.14 -4.22 -9.01
CA SER A 64 -8.69 -4.46 -9.03
C SER A 64 -8.26 -5.47 -10.10
N PRO A 65 -8.42 -5.18 -11.41
CA PRO A 65 -8.03 -6.07 -12.50
C PRO A 65 -6.50 -6.14 -12.66
N PRO A 66 -5.98 -7.26 -13.20
CA PRO A 66 -4.55 -7.45 -13.45
C PRO A 66 -4.03 -6.47 -14.50
N GLY A 67 -2.80 -5.99 -14.32
CA GLY A 67 -2.08 -5.15 -15.28
C GLY A 67 -2.56 -3.69 -15.40
N VAL A 68 -3.53 -3.26 -14.58
CA VAL A 68 -4.12 -1.90 -14.67
C VAL A 68 -3.70 -1.00 -13.50
N GLY A 69 -3.38 -1.57 -12.35
CA GLY A 69 -3.13 -0.80 -11.13
C GLY A 69 -2.14 -1.47 -10.19
N ILE A 70 -1.68 -0.69 -9.21
CA ILE A 70 -0.83 -1.18 -8.11
C ILE A 70 -1.71 -1.39 -6.89
N TYR A 71 -2.02 -2.64 -6.57
CA TYR A 71 -2.79 -2.98 -5.36
C TYR A 71 -1.83 -3.41 -4.26
N MET A 72 -1.71 -2.58 -3.23
CA MET A 72 -0.69 -2.73 -2.19
C MET A 72 -1.24 -2.46 -0.80
N SER A 73 -0.69 -3.15 0.21
CA SER A 73 -0.90 -2.86 1.63
C SER A 73 0.43 -2.93 2.39
N ILE A 74 0.64 -2.02 3.34
CA ILE A 74 1.87 -1.90 4.14
C ILE A 74 1.52 -1.97 5.63
N LEU A 75 2.23 -2.81 6.39
CA LEU A 75 1.99 -2.98 7.82
C LEU A 75 2.86 -2.01 8.61
N LEU A 76 2.22 -1.05 9.27
CA LEU A 76 2.87 -0.12 10.18
C LEU A 76 2.55 -0.49 11.64
N ARG A 77 3.49 -0.22 12.55
CA ARG A 77 3.37 -0.47 14.00
C ARG A 77 3.89 0.76 14.77
N PRO A 78 3.30 1.94 14.56
CA PRO A 78 3.71 3.15 15.25
C PRO A 78 3.48 2.99 16.76
N LYS A 79 4.40 3.54 17.56
CA LYS A 79 4.31 3.53 19.03
C LYS A 79 3.74 4.87 19.51
N CYS A 80 2.48 5.13 19.20
CA CYS A 80 1.79 6.39 19.53
C CYS A 80 0.32 6.12 19.88
N ALA A 81 -0.38 7.12 20.41
CA ALA A 81 -1.81 7.00 20.69
C ALA A 81 -2.63 6.91 19.38
N PRO A 82 -3.79 6.21 19.36
CA PRO A 82 -4.63 6.10 18.17
C PRO A 82 -5.05 7.45 17.56
N GLN A 83 -5.24 8.47 18.40
CA GLN A 83 -5.61 9.82 17.97
C GLN A 83 -4.53 10.46 17.10
N GLU A 84 -3.25 10.17 17.36
CA GLU A 84 -2.12 10.68 16.58
C GLU A 84 -2.06 10.05 15.16
N LEU A 85 -2.70 8.89 14.97
CA LEU A 85 -2.74 8.21 13.66
C LEU A 85 -3.57 8.96 12.62
N MET A 86 -4.38 9.95 13.01
CA MET A 86 -5.13 10.76 12.06
C MET A 86 -4.21 11.45 11.05
N HIS A 87 -3.00 11.85 11.47
CA HIS A 87 -2.01 12.48 10.61
C HIS A 87 -1.38 11.53 9.59
N LEU A 88 -1.43 10.21 9.84
CA LEU A 88 -0.85 9.21 8.94
C LEU A 88 -1.56 9.21 7.59
N THR A 89 -2.89 9.39 7.57
CA THR A 89 -3.65 9.48 6.31
C THR A 89 -3.17 10.66 5.47
N CYS A 90 -2.96 11.82 6.10
CA CYS A 90 -2.45 13.01 5.42
C CYS A 90 -1.02 12.84 4.91
N ALA A 91 -0.15 12.22 5.73
CA ALA A 91 1.23 11.93 5.34
C ALA A 91 1.30 10.97 4.15
N VAL A 92 0.45 9.92 4.14
CA VAL A 92 0.36 8.98 3.02
C VAL A 92 -0.16 9.66 1.76
N ALA A 93 -1.18 10.52 1.85
CA ALA A 93 -1.68 11.27 0.69
C ALA A 93 -0.57 12.13 0.05
N ALA A 94 0.17 12.88 0.88
CA ALA A 94 1.29 13.70 0.40
C ALA A 94 2.43 12.85 -0.22
N ALA A 95 2.74 11.70 0.39
CA ALA A 95 3.73 10.77 -0.15
C ALA A 95 3.30 10.19 -1.51
N MET A 96 2.03 9.83 -1.67
CA MET A 96 1.48 9.32 -2.92
C MET A 96 1.45 10.39 -4.02
N CYS A 97 1.08 11.64 -3.70
CA CYS A 97 1.19 12.74 -4.66
C CYS A 97 2.61 12.89 -5.21
N ARG A 98 3.63 12.87 -4.33
CA ARG A 98 5.04 12.94 -4.74
C ARG A 98 5.45 11.72 -5.57
N ALA A 99 5.00 10.52 -5.19
CA ALA A 99 5.33 9.30 -5.93
C ALA A 99 4.76 9.33 -7.36
N VAL A 100 3.52 9.79 -7.53
CA VAL A 100 2.91 9.95 -8.86
C VAL A 100 3.62 11.04 -9.67
N GLU A 101 3.85 12.21 -9.07
CA GLU A 101 4.57 13.31 -9.72
C GLU A 101 5.96 12.87 -10.21
N HIS A 102 6.71 12.11 -9.41
CA HIS A 102 8.02 11.63 -9.80
C HIS A 102 7.98 10.53 -10.86
N SER A 103 6.90 9.74 -10.91
CA SER A 103 6.78 8.61 -11.84
C SER A 103 6.28 9.05 -13.22
N VAL A 104 5.38 10.04 -13.28
CA VAL A 104 4.71 10.43 -14.54
C VAL A 104 4.74 11.93 -14.84
N GLY A 105 5.38 12.75 -14.00
CA GLY A 105 5.52 14.19 -14.20
C GLY A 105 4.26 15.01 -13.91
N LEU A 106 3.19 14.40 -13.38
CA LEU A 106 1.94 15.06 -13.04
C LEU A 106 1.65 14.92 -11.55
N ARG A 107 1.44 16.06 -10.88
CA ARG A 107 1.10 16.08 -9.46
C ARG A 107 -0.42 16.05 -9.27
N PRO A 108 -0.98 14.98 -8.69
CA PRO A 108 -2.41 14.93 -8.40
C PRO A 108 -2.76 15.83 -7.21
N GLY A 109 -4.01 16.29 -7.17
CA GLY A 109 -4.63 16.89 -6.02
C GLY A 109 -5.04 15.86 -4.97
N ILE A 110 -5.40 16.34 -3.78
CA ILE A 110 -5.92 15.49 -2.69
C ILE A 110 -7.40 15.81 -2.49
N LYS A 111 -8.24 14.81 -2.72
CA LYS A 111 -9.65 14.83 -2.31
C LYS A 111 -9.76 14.14 -0.95
N TRP A 112 -9.88 14.96 0.09
CA TRP A 112 -10.02 14.44 1.45
C TRP A 112 -11.29 13.58 1.58
N THR A 113 -11.23 12.45 2.30
CA THR A 113 -10.17 12.08 3.26
C THR A 113 -9.05 11.18 2.73
N ASN A 114 -9.18 10.57 1.54
CA ASN A 114 -8.34 9.42 1.17
C ASN A 114 -8.18 9.19 -0.34
N ASP A 115 -8.59 10.13 -1.18
CA ASP A 115 -8.55 9.97 -2.64
C ASP A 115 -7.59 11.01 -3.26
N LEU A 116 -6.97 10.63 -4.37
CA LEU A 116 -6.20 11.53 -5.23
C LEU A 116 -7.01 11.82 -6.51
N VAL A 117 -6.95 13.05 -7.02
CA VAL A 117 -7.71 13.51 -8.19
C VAL A 117 -6.87 14.34 -9.14
#